data_AF-A0A832UD48-F1
#
_entry.id   AF-A0A832UD48-F1
#
_cell.length_a   1.000
_cell.length_b   1.000
_cell.length_c   1.000
_cell.angle_alpha   90.00
_cell.angle_beta   90.00
_cell.angle_gamma   90.00
#
_symmetry.space_group_name_H-M   'P 1'
#
loop_
_entity.id
_entity.type
_entity.pdbx_description
1 polymer ?
#
loop_
_entity_poly.entity_id
_entity_poly.type
_entity_poly.pdbx_seq_one_letter_code
_entity_poly.pdbx_strand_id
1 'polypeptide(L)'
;MCGWLLFSCLPASCHSSTLFPITSCSYTSFYEQLRSLESYSLIRITSVQGRGKTSAITLRYAAADVKRLCESEMERQAGVPGR
;
A
#
# COMPACT_ATOMS: atom_id res chain seq x y z
N MET A 1 20.24 7.82 3.84
CA MET A 1 19.05 8.19 3.03
C MET A 1 18.42 6.92 2.50
N CYS A 2 17.09 6.93 2.30
CA CYS A 2 16.24 5.86 1.71
C CYS A 2 15.99 4.65 2.63
N GLY A 3 14.79 4.06 2.74
CA GLY A 3 13.52 4.28 2.05
C GLY A 3 12.40 3.52 2.80
N TRP A 4 11.18 4.06 2.80
CA TRP A 4 10.03 3.45 3.45
C TRP A 4 9.18 2.74 2.40
N LEU A 5 9.06 1.41 2.54
CA LEU A 5 8.15 0.56 1.78
C LEU A 5 6.78 0.61 2.44
N LEU A 6 5.73 1.00 1.70
CA LEU A 6 4.35 0.79 2.17
C LEU A 6 3.47 0.19 1.08
N PHE A 7 2.85 -0.91 1.50
CA PHE A 7 1.78 -1.69 0.90
C PHE A 7 0.57 -0.87 0.46
N SER A 8 -0.09 -1.30 -0.63
CA SER A 8 -1.50 -1.02 -0.87
C SER A 8 -2.18 -2.18 -1.60
N CYS A 9 -3.15 -2.80 -0.94
CA CYS A 9 -4.24 -3.57 -1.55
C CYS A 9 -5.32 -2.60 -2.06
N LEU A 10 -5.79 -2.76 -3.31
CA LEU A 10 -6.91 -1.99 -3.91
C LEU A 10 -8.17 -2.87 -4.02
N PRO A 11 -9.39 -2.33 -3.87
CA PRO A 11 -10.56 -2.87 -4.55
C PRO A 11 -10.81 -2.10 -5.86
N ALA A 12 -10.72 -2.86 -6.95
CA ALA A 12 -11.44 -2.72 -8.22
C ALA A 12 -11.51 -1.32 -8.87
N SER A 13 -10.67 -1.10 -9.89
CA SER A 13 -11.11 -1.04 -11.30
C SER A 13 -10.06 -0.35 -12.16
N CYS A 14 -8.95 -1.04 -12.47
CA CYS A 14 -8.01 -0.68 -13.53
C CYS A 14 -7.37 -1.97 -14.06
N HIS A 15 -7.96 -2.56 -15.10
CA HIS A 15 -7.26 -3.57 -15.91
C HIS A 15 -6.23 -2.83 -16.76
N SER A 16 -4.95 -2.98 -16.42
CA SER A 16 -3.83 -2.91 -17.36
C SER A 16 -2.64 -3.58 -16.69
N SER A 17 -2.42 -4.83 -17.09
CA SER A 17 -1.24 -5.61 -16.78
C SER A 17 -0.01 -4.94 -17.37
N THR A 18 1.13 -5.11 -16.70
CA THR A 18 2.51 -4.70 -17.06
C THR A 18 2.98 -3.33 -16.55
N LEU A 19 4.07 -3.40 -15.77
CA LEU A 19 4.91 -2.34 -15.20
C LEU A 19 4.18 -1.24 -14.44
N PHE A 20 4.30 -1.25 -13.10
CA PHE A 20 3.98 -0.12 -12.21
C PHE A 20 4.28 1.22 -12.89
N PRO A 21 3.25 1.93 -13.42
CA PRO A 21 3.44 3.31 -13.74
C PRO A 21 3.50 3.99 -12.37
N ILE A 22 4.48 4.86 -12.18
CA ILE A 22 4.46 5.84 -11.10
C ILE A 22 3.30 6.79 -11.46
N THR A 23 2.07 6.33 -11.30
CA THR A 23 0.89 7.16 -11.43
C THR A 23 0.94 8.08 -10.23
N SER A 24 1.21 9.36 -10.51
CA SER A 24 1.12 10.41 -9.50
C SER A 24 -0.25 10.33 -8.83
N CYS A 25 -0.26 9.83 -7.59
CA CYS A 25 -1.46 9.81 -6.76
C CYS A 25 -1.57 11.18 -6.09
N SER A 26 -2.75 11.81 -6.16
CA SER A 26 -2.97 13.07 -5.46
C SER A 26 -2.80 12.87 -3.96
N TYR A 27 -2.38 13.93 -3.26
CA TYR A 27 -2.22 13.90 -1.80
C TYR A 27 -3.51 13.41 -1.11
N THR A 28 -4.68 13.85 -1.56
CA THR A 28 -5.96 13.42 -0.99
C THR A 28 -6.24 11.94 -1.22
N SER A 29 -6.10 11.45 -2.45
CA SER A 29 -6.33 10.04 -2.79
C SER A 29 -5.39 9.11 -2.03
N PHE A 30 -4.15 9.53 -1.80
CA PHE A 30 -3.20 8.79 -0.97
C PHE A 30 -3.68 8.65 0.48
N TYR A 31 -4.17 9.74 1.10
CA TYR A 31 -4.69 9.67 2.46
C TYR A 31 -5.98 8.84 2.58
N GLU A 32 -6.85 8.87 1.58
CA GLU A 32 -8.03 7.99 1.54
C GLU A 32 -7.64 6.51 1.50
N GLN A 33 -6.62 6.15 0.71
CA GLN A 33 -6.09 4.78 0.70
C GLN A 33 -5.51 4.39 2.07
N LEU A 34 -4.76 5.28 2.72
CA LEU A 34 -4.25 5.02 4.07
C LEU A 34 -5.38 4.84 5.09
N ARG A 35 -6.43 5.66 5.02
CA ARG A 35 -7.62 5.52 5.90
C ARG A 35 -8.35 4.21 5.67
N SER A 36 -8.45 3.76 4.43
CA SER A 36 -9.01 2.45 4.09
C SER A 36 -8.19 1.32 4.72
N LEU A 37 -6.86 1.34 4.60
CA LEU A 37 -6.00 0.33 5.23
C LEU A 37 -6.07 0.36 6.77
N GLU A 38 -6.23 1.54 7.37
CA GLU A 38 -6.43 1.70 8.81
C GLU A 38 -7.78 1.12 9.28
N SER A 39 -8.86 1.31 8.51
CA SER A 39 -10.19 0.78 8.85
C SER A 39 -10.21 -0.76 8.85
N TYR A 40 -9.47 -1.38 7.94
CA TYR A 40 -9.25 -2.84 7.94
C TYR A 40 -8.25 -3.33 8.98
N SER A 41 -7.75 -2.45 9.85
CA SER A 41 -6.78 -2.83 10.89
C SER A 41 -5.48 -3.44 10.33
N LEU A 42 -5.07 -3.06 9.12
CA LEU A 42 -3.81 -3.50 8.51
C LEU A 42 -2.65 -2.61 8.94
N ILE A 43 -2.91 -1.32 9.07
CA ILE A 43 -1.96 -0.31 9.53
C ILE A 43 -2.50 0.47 10.72
N ARG A 44 -1.63 1.22 11.37
CA ARG A 44 -1.98 2.24 12.37
C ARG A 44 -1.34 3.56 11.97
N ILE A 45 -2.14 4.62 11.93
CA ILE A 45 -1.68 5.98 11.68
C ILE A 45 -1.64 6.72 13.02
N THR A 46 -0.52 7.37 13.30
CA THR A 46 -0.33 8.16 14.53
C THR A 46 0.20 9.54 14.17
N SER A 47 -0.38 10.58 14.75
CA SER A 47 0.16 11.93 14.62
C SER A 47 1.43 12.01 15.47
N VAL A 48 2.56 12.37 14.85
CA VAL A 48 3.81 12.60 15.58
C VAL A 48 3.84 14.07 15.97
N GLN A 49 3.86 14.35 17.27
CA GLN A 49 4.04 15.72 17.77
C GLN A 49 5.51 16.12 17.54
N GLY A 50 5.76 16.94 16.52
CA GLY A 50 7.08 17.43 16.14
C GLY A 50 6.99 18.67 15.26
N ARG A 51 8.12 19.12 14.68
CA ARG A 51 8.16 20.24 13.73
C ARG A 51 7.50 19.85 12.39
N GLY A 52 6.17 19.81 12.34
CA GLY A 52 5.39 19.60 11.12
C GLY A 52 4.12 18.77 11.30
N LYS A 53 3.30 18.71 10.24
CA LYS A 53 2.16 17.79 10.12
C LYS A 53 2.65 16.43 9.60
N THR A 54 3.35 15.68 10.44
CA THR A 54 3.89 14.36 10.06
C THR A 54 3.12 13.26 10.77
N SER A 55 2.63 12.29 10.00
CA SER A 55 1.99 11.08 10.54
C SER A 55 2.98 9.91 10.44
N ALA A 56 3.14 9.16 11.54
CA ALA A 56 3.83 7.89 11.53
C ALA A 56 2.84 6.78 11.17
N ILE A 57 3.23 5.93 10.22
CA ILE A 57 2.45 4.80 9.74
C ILE A 57 3.18 3.52 10.13
N THR A 58 2.47 2.60 10.76
CA THR A 58 3.03 1.33 11.25
C THR A 58 2.18 0.16 10.79
N LEU A 59 2.82 -0.94 10.41
CA LEU A 59 2.13 -2.20 10.12
C LEU A 59 1.66 -2.85 11.42
N ARG A 60 0.45 -3.42 11.42
CA ARG A 60 -0.06 -4.20 12.57
C ARG A 60 0.42 -5.65 12.57
N TYR A 61 0.88 -6.14 11.42
CA TYR A 61 1.37 -7.49 11.23
C TYR A 61 2.88 -7.48 10.95
N ALA A 62 3.54 -8.62 11.15
CA ALA A 62 4.96 -8.75 10.87
C ALA A 62 5.26 -8.45 9.40
N ALA A 63 6.26 -7.62 9.14
CA ALA A 63 6.62 -7.21 7.78
C ALA A 63 6.91 -8.40 6.85
N ALA A 64 7.44 -9.51 7.39
CA ALA A 64 7.69 -10.73 6.65
C ALA A 64 6.40 -11.40 6.13
N ASP A 65 5.34 -11.44 6.94
CA ASP A 65 4.07 -12.06 6.55
C ASP A 65 3.37 -11.22 5.50
N VAL A 66 3.39 -9.92 5.71
CA VAL A 66 2.84 -8.92 4.81
C VAL A 66 3.57 -9.03 3.46
N LYS A 67 4.91 -9.02 3.46
CA LYS A 67 5.75 -9.24 2.25
C LYS A 67 5.39 -10.52 1.50
N ARG A 68 5.31 -11.66 2.18
CA ARG A 68 4.95 -12.96 1.55
C ARG A 68 3.58 -12.90 0.86
N LEU A 69 2.61 -12.21 1.46
CA LEU A 69 1.29 -12.04 0.87
C LEU A 69 1.35 -11.21 -0.42
N CYS A 70 2.09 -10.09 -0.42
CA CYS A 70 2.26 -9.29 -1.63
C CYS A 70 2.95 -10.05 -2.75
N GLU A 71 4.01 -10.81 -2.44
CA GLU A 71 4.73 -11.60 -3.44
C GLU A 71 3.80 -12.67 -4.04
N SER A 72 3.03 -13.38 -3.21
CA SER A 72 2.05 -14.36 -3.68
C SER A 72 0.95 -13.75 -4.57
N GLU A 73 0.46 -12.55 -4.24
CA GLU A 73 -0.56 -11.87 -5.04
C GLU A 73 0.03 -11.30 -6.34
N MET A 74 1.29 -10.86 -6.33
CA MET A 74 2.00 -10.40 -7.51
C MET A 74 2.28 -11.56 -8.49
N GLU A 75 2.65 -12.73 -7.97
CA GLU A 75 2.80 -13.96 -8.75
C GLU A 75 1.47 -14.40 -9.37
N ARG A 76 0.36 -14.32 -8.62
CA ARG A 76 -0.99 -14.57 -9.16
C ARG A 76 -1.37 -13.63 -10.29
N GLN A 77 -1.07 -12.34 -10.15
CA GLN A 77 -1.37 -11.34 -11.17
C GLN A 77 -0.46 -11.44 -12.39
N ALA A 78 0.79 -11.89 -12.22
CA ALA A 78 1.72 -12.19 -13.31
C ALA A 78 1.38 -13.51 -14.04
N GLY A 79 0.64 -14.40 -13.38
CA GLY A 79 0.25 -15.73 -13.86
C GLY A 79 -1.03 -15.81 -14.70
N VAL A 80 -1.56 -14.70 -15.23
CA VAL A 80 -2.67 -14.74 -16.20
C VAL A 80 -2.14 -14.55 -17.64
N PRO A 81 -1.70 -15.60 -18.32
CA PRO A 81 -1.96 -15.75 -19.74
C PRO A 81 -3.31 -16.46 -19.91
N GLY A 82 -4.25 -15.79 -20.57
CA GLY A 82 -5.38 -16.43 -21.23
C GLY A 82 -6.71 -16.39 -20.48
N ARG A 83 -7.60 -15.51 -20.95
CA ARG A 83 -8.58 -15.96 -21.93
C ARG A 83 -8.92 -14.86 -22.91
#